data_AF-A0A6P0TSA0-F1
#
_entry.id   AF-A0A6P0TSA0-F1
#
_cell.length_a   1.000
_cell.length_b   1.000
_cell.length_c   1.000
_cell.angle_alpha   90.00
_cell.angle_beta   90.00
_cell.angle_gamma   90.00
#
_symmetry.space_group_name_H-M   'P 1'
#
loop_
_entity.id
_entity.type
_entity.pdbx_description
1 polymer ?
#
loop_
_entity_poly.entity_id
_entity_poly.type
_entity_poly.pdbx_seq_one_letter_code
_entity_poly.pdbx_strand_id
1 'polypeptide(L)'
;MKILSLTSIVAATVIGFLNLPINNRSAEAQTTNFFCGRIGATPATIATKQGQNIPIILWNSNNYFTESGEDALTRCTRVSGILSTQQRNRYRSITVSISKNGQPIICAANPQDGSCRLLYQVPNGQNPQQARQELLRRVTNPQPNLPPIAIY
;
A
#
# COMPACT_ATOMS: atom_id res chain seq x y z
N MET A 1 56.88 -49.57 -54.68
CA MET A 1 55.57 -49.21 -55.26
C MET A 1 55.08 -47.94 -54.58
N LYS A 2 54.65 -46.95 -55.38
CA LYS A 2 54.01 -45.69 -54.94
C LYS A 2 52.52 -45.93 -54.67
N ILE A 3 51.98 -45.38 -53.58
CA ILE A 3 50.57 -45.00 -53.38
C ILE A 3 50.53 -44.12 -52.11
N LEU A 4 50.61 -42.79 -52.24
CA LEU A 4 49.53 -41.79 -52.37
C LEU A 4 48.75 -41.52 -51.07
N SER A 5 48.95 -40.30 -50.58
CA SER A 5 48.42 -39.64 -49.39
C SER A 5 46.90 -39.54 -49.31
N LEU A 6 46.36 -39.50 -48.08
CA LEU A 6 45.23 -38.63 -47.71
C LEU A 6 45.42 -38.14 -46.27
N THR A 7 45.82 -36.88 -46.15
CA THR A 7 45.86 -36.11 -44.89
C THR A 7 44.44 -35.80 -44.44
N SER A 8 44.06 -36.25 -43.25
CA SER A 8 42.80 -35.84 -42.60
C SER A 8 43.14 -35.04 -41.34
N ILE A 9 43.02 -33.71 -41.44
CA ILE A 9 43.24 -32.79 -40.33
C ILE A 9 41.88 -32.58 -39.68
N VAL A 10 41.59 -33.30 -38.59
CA VAL A 10 40.41 -33.03 -37.77
C VAL A 10 40.76 -31.90 -36.81
N ALA A 11 40.42 -30.67 -37.18
CA ALA A 11 40.46 -29.54 -36.27
C ALA A 11 39.25 -29.63 -35.32
N ALA A 12 39.48 -30.15 -34.12
CA ALA A 12 38.47 -30.16 -33.05
C ALA A 12 38.37 -28.77 -32.42
N THR A 13 37.42 -27.95 -32.88
CA THR A 13 37.07 -26.70 -32.19
C THR A 13 36.24 -27.01 -30.95
N VAL A 14 36.85 -26.83 -29.77
CA VAL A 14 36.16 -26.87 -28.48
C VAL A 14 35.35 -25.57 -28.32
N ILE A 15 34.04 -25.64 -28.50
CA ILE A 15 33.15 -24.51 -28.18
C ILE A 15 32.94 -24.53 -26.66
N GLY A 16 33.62 -23.63 -25.95
CA GLY A 16 33.38 -23.37 -24.54
C GLY A 16 32.05 -22.65 -24.37
N PHE A 17 31.08 -23.28 -23.72
CA PHE A 17 29.82 -22.64 -23.35
C PHE A 17 30.07 -21.68 -22.17
N LEU A 18 29.98 -20.38 -22.41
CA LEU A 18 29.96 -19.37 -21.35
C LEU A 18 28.63 -19.47 -20.60
N ASN A 19 28.66 -20.05 -19.39
CA ASN A 19 27.55 -19.98 -18.45
C ASN A 19 27.46 -18.55 -17.89
N LEU A 20 26.60 -17.72 -18.48
CA LEU A 20 26.22 -16.45 -17.87
C LEU A 20 25.26 -16.76 -16.71
N PRO A 21 25.58 -16.43 -15.44
CA PRO A 21 24.60 -16.50 -14.37
C PRO A 21 23.56 -15.41 -14.63
N ILE A 22 22.42 -15.80 -15.20
CA ILE A 22 21.23 -14.95 -15.29
C ILE A 22 20.74 -14.79 -13.85
N ASN A 23 21.22 -13.76 -13.17
CA ASN A 23 20.71 -13.34 -11.87
C ASN A 23 19.28 -12.84 -12.08
N ASN A 24 18.32 -13.76 -12.08
CA ASN A 24 16.90 -13.47 -12.00
C ASN A 24 16.63 -12.87 -10.61
N ARG A 25 16.95 -11.59 -10.43
CA ARG A 25 16.33 -10.82 -9.34
C ARG A 25 14.88 -10.65 -9.74
N SER A 26 14.03 -11.55 -9.25
CA SER A 26 12.59 -11.35 -9.21
C SER A 26 12.35 -9.91 -8.75
N ALA A 27 11.70 -9.09 -9.57
CA ALA A 27 11.25 -7.77 -9.15
C ALA A 27 10.23 -8.01 -8.04
N GLU A 28 10.72 -8.06 -6.80
CA GLU A 28 9.89 -8.13 -5.62
C GLU A 28 9.00 -6.89 -5.67
N ALA A 29 7.72 -7.11 -5.97
CA ALA A 29 6.75 -6.04 -6.04
C ALA A 29 6.83 -5.31 -4.70
N GLN A 30 7.36 -4.09 -4.71
CA GLN A 30 7.62 -3.31 -3.52
C GLN A 30 6.28 -3.04 -2.86
N THR A 31 5.94 -3.94 -1.94
CA THR A 31 4.62 -3.98 -1.32
C THR A 31 4.58 -2.77 -0.42
N THR A 32 3.62 -1.88 -0.69
CA THR A 32 3.37 -0.78 0.23
C THR A 32 2.99 -1.40 1.56
N ASN A 33 3.49 -0.90 2.69
CA ASN A 33 3.06 -1.34 4.02
C ASN A 33 2.47 -0.15 4.76
N PHE A 34 1.47 -0.35 5.63
CA PHE A 34 0.97 0.72 6.49
C PHE A 34 1.26 0.45 7.95
N PHE A 35 1.65 1.50 8.67
CA PHE A 35 1.86 1.46 10.11
C PHE A 35 1.46 2.79 10.75
N CYS A 36 1.22 2.75 12.06
CA CYS A 36 1.02 3.95 12.85
C CYS A 36 2.38 4.49 13.31
N GLY A 37 2.70 5.70 12.90
CA GLY A 37 3.88 6.43 13.33
C GLY A 37 3.51 7.83 13.84
N ARG A 38 4.43 8.78 13.73
CA ARG A 38 4.21 10.16 14.13
C ARG A 38 4.81 11.15 13.14
N ILE A 39 4.20 12.33 13.04
CA ILE A 39 4.77 13.53 12.46
C ILE A 39 4.81 14.58 13.57
N GLY A 40 6.01 14.89 14.08
CA GLY A 40 6.14 15.64 15.33
C GLY A 40 5.48 14.88 16.49
N ALA A 41 4.57 15.54 17.21
CA ALA A 41 3.82 14.93 18.32
C ALA A 41 2.58 14.12 17.85
N THR A 42 2.12 14.36 16.63
CA THR A 42 0.82 13.88 16.15
C THR A 42 0.91 12.47 15.55
N PRO A 43 0.04 11.52 15.97
CA PRO A 43 -0.04 10.21 15.33
C PRO A 43 -0.39 10.32 13.84
N ALA A 44 0.23 9.48 13.02
CA ALA A 44 0.02 9.47 11.57
C ALA A 44 -0.03 8.04 11.02
N THR A 45 -0.98 7.78 10.13
CA THR A 45 -0.96 6.58 9.31
C THR A 45 0.04 6.78 8.19
N ILE A 46 1.10 5.99 8.17
CA ILE A 46 2.24 6.12 7.27
C ILE A 46 2.27 4.91 6.33
N ALA A 47 2.45 5.18 5.05
CA ALA A 47 2.76 4.18 4.04
C ALA A 47 4.28 4.08 3.84
N THR A 48 4.85 2.89 3.90
CA THR A 48 6.21 2.64 3.42
C THR A 48 6.15 2.18 1.97
N LYS A 49 6.80 2.93 1.07
CA LYS A 49 6.95 2.57 -0.34
C LYS A 49 8.41 2.83 -0.73
N GLN A 50 9.09 1.83 -1.30
CA GLN A 50 10.50 1.98 -1.72
C GLN A 50 11.43 2.44 -0.59
N GLY A 51 11.16 2.02 0.65
CA GLY A 51 11.91 2.47 1.83
C GLY A 51 11.60 3.90 2.29
N GLN A 52 10.73 4.63 1.57
CA GLN A 52 10.27 5.96 1.97
C GLN A 52 9.02 5.87 2.84
N ASN A 53 8.99 6.63 3.93
CA ASN A 53 7.84 6.77 4.81
C ASN A 53 7.01 7.98 4.37
N ILE A 54 5.80 7.72 3.89
CA ILE A 54 4.91 8.70 3.28
C ILE A 54 3.67 8.84 4.18
N PRO A 55 3.44 10.00 4.82
CA PRO A 55 2.27 10.19 5.66
C PRO A 55 0.99 10.28 4.81
N ILE A 56 -0.01 9.49 5.17
CA ILE A 56 -1.29 9.43 4.44
C ILE A 56 -2.38 10.16 5.21
N ILE A 57 -2.49 9.90 6.51
CA ILE A 57 -3.49 10.50 7.40
C ILE A 57 -2.78 11.04 8.64
N LEU A 58 -3.10 12.28 9.01
CA LEU A 58 -2.65 12.92 10.23
C LEU A 58 -3.82 13.05 11.20
N TRP A 59 -3.65 12.54 12.43
CA TRP A 59 -4.72 12.43 13.42
C TRP A 59 -4.63 13.57 14.45
N ASN A 60 -5.12 14.76 14.08
CA ASN A 60 -4.86 16.00 14.80
C ASN A 60 -5.68 16.18 16.09
N SER A 61 -6.90 15.66 16.16
CA SER A 61 -7.77 15.87 17.33
C SER A 61 -8.01 14.60 18.09
N ASN A 62 -7.88 14.59 19.41
CA ASN A 62 -8.14 13.38 20.20
C ASN A 62 -9.64 13.06 20.37
N ASN A 63 -10.57 13.95 19.98
CA ASN A 63 -11.93 13.97 20.55
C ASN A 63 -13.09 13.99 19.52
N TYR A 64 -12.85 13.76 18.21
CA TYR A 64 -13.88 14.04 17.21
C TYR A 64 -14.93 12.93 16.98
N PHE A 65 -14.92 11.85 17.75
CA PHE A 65 -15.88 10.76 17.56
C PHE A 65 -16.51 10.35 18.88
N THR A 66 -17.72 10.86 19.15
CA THR A 66 -18.57 10.39 20.26
C THR A 66 -19.03 8.94 20.08
N GLU A 67 -19.01 8.40 18.85
CA GLU A 67 -19.42 7.01 18.58
C GLU A 67 -18.34 5.97 18.90
N SER A 68 -17.05 6.32 18.87
CA SER A 68 -15.95 5.36 19.14
C SER A 68 -15.20 5.68 20.42
N GLY A 69 -15.17 6.94 20.86
CA GLY A 69 -14.40 7.36 22.04
C GLY A 69 -12.89 7.12 21.90
N GLU A 70 -12.41 6.78 20.70
CA GLU A 70 -11.03 6.39 20.46
C GLU A 70 -10.12 7.61 20.31
N ASP A 71 -9.01 7.61 21.05
CA ASP A 71 -7.96 8.62 20.89
C ASP A 71 -7.25 8.55 19.51
N ALA A 72 -6.42 9.55 19.20
CA ALA A 72 -5.71 9.62 17.93
C ALA A 72 -4.77 8.42 17.67
N LEU A 73 -4.13 7.86 18.70
CA LEU A 73 -3.20 6.75 18.54
C LEU A 73 -3.95 5.43 18.24
N THR A 74 -5.07 5.22 18.90
CA THR A 74 -5.97 4.08 18.72
C THR A 74 -6.52 4.07 17.30
N ARG A 75 -7.04 5.22 16.83
CA ARG A 75 -7.51 5.37 15.44
C ARG A 75 -6.39 5.12 14.43
N CYS A 76 -5.21 5.71 14.66
CA CYS A 76 -4.05 5.53 13.82
C CYS A 76 -3.65 4.05 13.69
N THR A 77 -3.62 3.31 14.79
CA THR A 77 -3.28 1.88 14.82
C THR A 77 -4.33 1.05 14.08
N ARG A 78 -5.61 1.23 14.40
CA ARG A 78 -6.73 0.54 13.76
C ARG A 78 -6.73 0.76 12.26
N VAL A 79 -6.64 2.01 11.81
CA VAL A 79 -6.68 2.36 10.39
C VAL A 79 -5.48 1.80 9.63
N SER A 80 -4.29 1.85 10.21
CA SER A 80 -3.10 1.26 9.59
C SER A 80 -3.28 -0.25 9.37
N GLY A 81 -3.80 -0.97 10.37
CA GLY A 81 -4.10 -2.40 10.25
C GLY A 81 -5.17 -2.72 9.21
N ILE A 82 -6.24 -1.92 9.15
CA ILE A 82 -7.29 -2.06 8.13
C ILE A 82 -6.69 -1.86 6.73
N LEU A 83 -5.94 -0.78 6.50
CA LEU A 83 -5.34 -0.49 5.20
C LEU A 83 -4.36 -1.57 4.76
N SER A 84 -3.51 -2.07 5.66
CA SER A 84 -2.62 -3.21 5.38
C SER A 84 -3.40 -4.46 4.96
N THR A 85 -4.56 -4.72 5.58
CA THR A 85 -5.44 -5.82 5.17
C THR A 85 -6.06 -5.58 3.79
N GLN A 86 -6.48 -4.34 3.50
CA GLN A 86 -7.10 -3.94 2.23
C GLN A 86 -6.12 -3.91 1.05
N GLN A 87 -4.82 -4.04 1.26
CA GLN A 87 -3.88 -4.18 0.15
C GLN A 87 -4.16 -5.44 -0.68
N ARG A 88 -4.52 -6.55 -0.02
CA ARG A 88 -4.75 -7.85 -0.66
C ARG A 88 -5.90 -7.82 -1.68
N ASN A 89 -6.94 -7.01 -1.42
CA ASN A 89 -8.06 -6.81 -2.33
C ASN A 89 -7.95 -5.50 -3.14
N ARG A 90 -6.77 -4.89 -3.20
CA ARG A 90 -6.51 -3.62 -3.91
C ARG A 90 -7.48 -2.50 -3.50
N TYR A 91 -7.82 -2.44 -2.21
CA TYR A 91 -8.69 -1.43 -1.61
C TYR A 91 -10.13 -1.39 -2.16
N ARG A 92 -10.56 -2.42 -2.90
CA ARG A 92 -11.88 -2.45 -3.55
C ARG A 92 -13.07 -2.37 -2.59
N SER A 93 -12.87 -2.79 -1.34
CA SER A 93 -13.92 -2.73 -0.32
C SER A 93 -13.93 -1.43 0.48
N ILE A 94 -13.06 -0.45 0.16
CA ILE A 94 -13.15 0.89 0.75
C ILE A 94 -14.32 1.65 0.12
N THR A 95 -15.31 1.99 0.95
CA THR A 95 -16.56 2.62 0.54
C THR A 95 -16.96 3.76 1.47
N VAL A 96 -17.99 4.50 1.06
CA VAL A 96 -18.73 5.43 1.92
C VAL A 96 -19.89 4.65 2.56
N SER A 97 -20.12 4.89 3.85
CA SER A 97 -21.31 4.46 4.57
C SER A 97 -21.84 5.58 5.45
N ILE A 98 -22.93 5.33 6.16
CA ILE A 98 -23.53 6.23 7.15
C ILE A 98 -23.35 5.62 8.54
N SER A 99 -22.85 6.41 9.48
CA SER A 99 -22.71 6.02 10.88
C SER A 99 -24.07 5.87 11.56
N LYS A 100 -24.12 5.36 12.79
CA LYS A 100 -25.39 5.25 13.53
C LYS A 100 -26.03 6.61 13.79
N ASN A 101 -25.21 7.65 13.90
CA ASN A 101 -25.60 9.04 14.11
C ASN A 101 -25.85 9.81 12.80
N GLY A 102 -25.90 9.14 11.65
CA GLY A 102 -26.22 9.78 10.37
C GLY A 102 -25.05 10.49 9.70
N GLN A 103 -23.82 10.36 10.22
CA GLN A 103 -22.65 11.03 9.66
C GLN A 103 -22.00 10.18 8.56
N PRO A 104 -21.55 10.78 7.45
CA PRO A 104 -20.83 10.05 6.42
C PRO A 104 -19.47 9.58 6.93
N ILE A 105 -19.18 8.30 6.71
CA ILE A 105 -17.92 7.67 7.09
C ILE A 105 -17.27 6.99 5.89
N ILE A 106 -15.94 6.95 5.90
CA ILE A 106 -15.16 6.08 5.03
C ILE A 106 -14.83 4.82 5.82
N CYS A 107 -15.06 3.64 5.22
CA CYS A 107 -14.81 2.37 5.88
C CYS A 107 -14.37 1.28 4.91
N ALA A 108 -13.82 0.21 5.45
CA ALA A 108 -13.60 -1.03 4.72
C ALA A 108 -14.78 -1.98 4.98
N ALA A 109 -15.60 -2.19 3.95
CA ALA A 109 -16.70 -3.15 3.99
C ALA A 109 -16.16 -4.59 4.03
N ASN A 110 -16.78 -5.43 4.85
CA ASN A 110 -16.56 -6.86 4.85
C ASN A 110 -17.58 -7.50 3.89
N PRO A 111 -17.14 -8.17 2.82
CA PRO A 111 -18.06 -8.78 1.86
C PRO A 111 -18.83 -9.98 2.43
N GLN A 112 -18.41 -10.55 3.55
CA GLN A 112 -19.05 -11.74 4.15
C GLN A 112 -20.30 -11.37 4.97
N ASP A 113 -20.23 -10.31 5.76
CA ASP A 113 -21.29 -9.93 6.71
C ASP A 113 -21.83 -8.50 6.50
N GLY A 114 -21.29 -7.75 5.53
CA GLY A 114 -21.67 -6.37 5.26
C GLY A 114 -21.18 -5.36 6.32
N SER A 115 -20.45 -5.81 7.34
CA SER A 115 -19.92 -4.93 8.38
C SER A 115 -18.93 -3.91 7.80
N CYS A 116 -18.91 -2.72 8.38
CA CYS A 116 -18.16 -1.57 7.88
C CYS A 116 -17.14 -1.16 8.93
N ARG A 117 -15.90 -1.63 8.75
CA ARG A 117 -14.80 -1.30 9.66
C ARG A 117 -14.36 0.13 9.40
N LEU A 118 -14.68 1.02 10.33
CA LEU A 118 -14.41 2.45 10.23
C LEU A 118 -12.96 2.71 9.82
N LEU A 119 -12.75 3.64 8.88
CA LEU A 119 -11.45 4.25 8.64
C LEU A 119 -11.45 5.63 9.30
N TYR A 120 -12.28 6.54 8.82
CA TYR A 120 -12.50 7.85 9.44
C TYR A 120 -13.87 8.41 9.08
N GLN A 121 -14.35 9.35 9.89
CA GLN A 121 -15.49 10.19 9.56
C GLN A 121 -15.11 11.24 8.52
N VAL A 122 -15.95 11.43 7.53
CA VAL A 122 -15.77 12.52 6.57
C VAL A 122 -15.94 13.85 7.33
N PRO A 123 -14.96 14.77 7.27
CA PRO A 123 -15.09 16.07 7.91
C PRO A 123 -16.31 16.84 7.42
N ASN A 124 -16.93 17.62 8.31
CA ASN A 124 -18.15 18.38 7.99
C ASN A 124 -17.95 19.28 6.76
N GLY A 125 -18.94 19.30 5.87
CA GLY A 125 -18.92 20.08 4.63
C GLY A 125 -18.11 19.45 3.48
N GLN A 126 -17.38 18.34 3.70
CA GLN A 126 -16.72 17.63 2.61
C GLN A 126 -17.66 16.65 1.91
N ASN A 127 -17.48 16.50 0.60
CA ASN A 127 -18.21 15.49 -0.16
C ASN A 127 -17.66 14.08 0.18
N PRO A 128 -18.50 13.12 0.62
CA PRO A 128 -18.03 11.80 1.03
C PRO A 128 -17.36 10.98 -0.08
N GLN A 129 -17.85 11.09 -1.33
CA GLN A 129 -17.26 10.37 -2.45
C GLN A 129 -15.90 10.94 -2.85
N GLN A 130 -15.73 12.27 -2.77
CA GLN A 130 -14.43 12.91 -2.98
C GLN A 130 -13.44 12.50 -1.88
N ALA A 131 -13.86 12.47 -0.61
CA ALA A 131 -13.03 12.01 0.50
C ALA A 131 -12.57 10.56 0.32
N ARG A 132 -13.47 9.66 -0.11
CA ARG A 132 -13.14 8.28 -0.48
C ARG A 132 -12.12 8.23 -1.62
N GLN A 133 -12.36 8.96 -2.70
CA GLN A 133 -11.49 8.95 -3.87
C GLN A 133 -10.09 9.45 -3.53
N GLU A 134 -10.01 10.47 -2.67
CA GLU A 134 -8.73 11.02 -2.22
C GLU A 134 -7.96 10.01 -1.37
N LEU A 135 -8.63 9.30 -0.46
CA LEU A 135 -8.01 8.20 0.26
C LEU A 135 -7.48 7.13 -0.70
N LEU A 136 -8.34 6.65 -1.62
CA LEU A 136 -7.99 5.60 -2.58
C LEU A 136 -6.77 5.99 -3.42
N ARG A 137 -6.71 7.23 -3.91
CA ARG A 137 -5.57 7.74 -4.67
C ARG A 137 -4.28 7.65 -3.87
N ARG A 138 -4.32 8.06 -2.59
CA ARG A 138 -3.15 8.09 -1.70
C ARG A 138 -2.67 6.71 -1.26
N VAL A 139 -3.58 5.78 -0.98
CA VAL A 139 -3.22 4.43 -0.53
C VAL A 139 -2.80 3.51 -1.68
N THR A 140 -3.34 3.75 -2.88
CA THR A 140 -2.99 2.97 -4.08
C THR A 140 -1.62 3.38 -4.64
N ASN A 141 -1.31 4.67 -4.62
CA ASN A 141 -0.02 5.18 -5.06
C ASN A 141 0.47 6.30 -4.13
N PRO A 142 1.05 5.96 -2.96
CA PRO A 142 1.62 6.95 -2.04
C PRO A 142 2.65 7.85 -2.73
N GLN A 143 2.53 9.15 -2.52
CA GLN A 143 3.42 10.18 -3.06
C GLN A 143 4.00 11.03 -1.93
N PRO A 144 5.33 11.26 -1.87
CA PRO A 144 5.98 11.96 -0.75
C PRO A 144 5.64 13.46 -0.67
N ASN A 145 5.34 14.10 -1.80
CA ASN A 145 5.14 15.56 -1.87
C ASN A 145 3.67 15.99 -1.67
N LEU A 146 2.82 15.07 -1.23
CA LEU A 146 1.40 15.31 -1.08
C LEU A 146 1.07 15.46 0.41
N PRO A 147 0.47 16.60 0.84
CA PRO A 147 0.17 16.82 2.26
C PRO A 147 -0.84 15.77 2.75
N PRO A 148 -0.69 15.19 3.95
CA PRO A 148 -1.58 14.13 4.45
C PRO A 148 -3.01 14.61 4.61
N ILE A 149 -3.97 13.69 4.61
CA ILE A 149 -5.35 13.98 5.00
C ILE A 149 -5.35 14.32 6.48
N ALA A 150 -5.68 15.57 6.82
CA ALA A 150 -5.83 15.98 8.21
C ALA A 150 -7.24 15.61 8.72
N ILE A 151 -7.30 14.76 9.73
CA ILE A 151 -8.54 14.41 10.42
C ILE A 151 -8.52 15.11 11.78
N TYR A 152 -9.48 16.02 11.93
CA TYR A 152 -9.73 16.78 13.15
C TYR A 152 -10.87 16.17 13.96
#